data_AF-A0A7C9N9Q8-F1
#
_entry.id   AF-A0A7C9N9Q8-F1
#
_cell.length_a   1.000
_cell.length_b   1.000
_cell.length_c   1.000
_cell.angle_alpha   90.00
_cell.angle_beta   90.00
_cell.angle_gamma   90.00
#
_symmetry.space_group_name_H-M   'P 1'
#
loop_
_entity.id
_entity.type
_entity.pdbx_description
1 polymer ?
#
loop_
_entity_poly.entity_id
_entity_poly.type
_entity_poly.pdbx_seq_one_letter_code
_entity_poly.pdbx_strand_id
1 'polypeptide(L)'
;MARIPGTGLAKGLAVTLRHMLSRSVTQQYPEVKPDLPPRSRGVIALVEENCTSCMLCARECPDWCIYIDSHKETLPAPEGGRPRQRNVLDRFAIDFSLCMYCGICIEVCPFDALFWAPEFEYAEGDIRNLLHEKDRLGEWVSSVPAPPRHEANAEPPKEVTASKRPARGPGGAGAAKPAPDDAAEAKPRPARDVRAIRPPGRLPDQGAGEEPRPARDVRSIRPPGRLPDRTPGEETSPPGGEDAPAMPEASQEPPAGPPRSRAPRDVRSIRPPGRLPDRPNGEGS
;
A
#
# COMPACT_ATOMS: atom_id res chain seq x y z
N MET A 1 46.96 31.22 -25.27
CA MET A 1 47.37 29.83 -25.06
C MET A 1 46.53 28.93 -25.96
N ALA A 2 47.14 28.35 -26.99
CA ALA A 2 46.44 27.46 -27.92
C ALA A 2 45.97 26.21 -27.17
N ARG A 3 44.67 25.89 -27.27
CA ARG A 3 44.11 24.64 -26.74
C ARG A 3 44.74 23.49 -27.52
N ILE A 4 45.54 22.66 -26.84
CA ILE A 4 46.10 21.45 -27.45
C ILE A 4 44.94 20.55 -27.87
N PRO A 5 44.81 20.20 -29.17
CA PRO A 5 43.74 19.34 -29.66
C PRO A 5 43.83 17.96 -28.98
N GLY A 6 42.69 17.40 -28.56
CA GLY A 6 42.62 16.07 -27.96
C GLY A 6 42.78 15.99 -26.43
N THR A 7 43.11 17.09 -25.75
CA THR A 7 43.19 17.12 -24.27
C THR A 7 41.89 16.71 -23.57
N GLY A 8 40.73 16.99 -24.16
CA GLY A 8 39.44 16.53 -23.67
C GLY A 8 39.27 15.00 -23.76
N LEU A 9 39.70 14.40 -24.87
CA LEU A 9 39.63 12.96 -25.09
C LEU A 9 40.55 12.21 -24.13
N ALA A 10 41.78 12.69 -23.97
CA ALA A 10 42.75 12.12 -23.04
C ALA A 10 42.24 12.17 -21.59
N LYS A 11 41.62 13.29 -21.17
CA LYS A 11 40.98 13.41 -19.85
C LYS A 11 39.82 12.43 -19.68
N GLY A 12 38.99 12.25 -20.70
CA GLY A 12 37.89 11.27 -20.69
C GLY A 12 38.40 9.84 -20.51
N LEU A 13 39.37 9.44 -21.33
CA LEU A 13 40.01 8.12 -21.25
C LEU A 13 40.69 7.89 -19.89
N ALA A 14 41.32 8.91 -19.31
CA ALA A 14 41.91 8.82 -17.98
C ALA A 14 40.85 8.55 -16.89
N VAL A 15 39.67 9.16 -16.99
CA VAL A 15 38.54 8.89 -16.07
C VAL A 15 38.04 7.45 -16.25
N THR A 16 37.90 6.98 -17.49
CA THR A 16 37.53 5.59 -17.77
C THR A 16 38.54 4.60 -17.21
N LEU A 17 39.84 4.82 -17.44
CA LEU A 17 40.91 3.98 -16.92
C LEU A 17 40.90 3.93 -15.38
N ARG A 18 40.64 5.07 -14.73
CA ARG A 18 40.51 5.15 -13.27
C ARG A 18 39.35 4.29 -12.74
N HIS A 19 38.20 4.28 -13.43
CA HIS A 19 37.06 3.45 -13.03
C HIS A 19 37.28 1.97 -13.36
N MET A 20 37.97 1.64 -14.46
CA MET A 20 38.32 0.27 -14.82
C MET A 20 39.18 -0.42 -13.76
N LEU A 21 40.07 0.34 -13.11
CA LEU A 21 40.93 -0.15 -12.02
C LEU A 21 40.27 -0.01 -10.63
N SER A 22 39.06 0.52 -10.53
CA SER A 22 38.34 0.64 -9.27
C SER A 22 37.63 -0.66 -8.90
N ARG A 23 37.37 -0.88 -7.60
CA ARG A 23 36.65 -2.06 -7.12
C ARG A 23 35.19 -2.04 -7.58
N SER A 24 34.67 -3.18 -8.01
CA SER A 24 33.26 -3.32 -8.39
C SER A 24 32.33 -3.12 -7.20
N VAL A 25 31.26 -2.35 -7.40
CA VAL A 25 30.14 -2.19 -6.44
C VAL A 25 29.05 -3.26 -6.61
N THR A 26 29.22 -4.19 -7.56
CA THR A 26 28.26 -5.28 -7.84
C THR A 26 28.08 -6.19 -6.63
N GLN A 27 26.83 -6.41 -6.24
CA GLN A 27 26.43 -7.49 -5.33
C GLN A 27 25.99 -8.68 -6.19
N GLN A 28 26.52 -9.87 -5.91
CA GLN A 28 26.17 -11.09 -6.64
C GLN A 28 24.86 -11.65 -6.07
N TYR A 29 23.76 -11.38 -6.75
CA TYR A 29 22.46 -11.97 -6.43
C TYR A 29 22.33 -13.31 -7.17
N PRO A 30 21.85 -14.39 -6.53
CA PRO A 30 21.10 -14.46 -5.28
C PRO A 30 21.93 -14.67 -3.99
N GLU A 31 23.25 -14.85 -4.08
CA GLU A 31 24.09 -15.19 -2.92
C GLU A 31 24.19 -14.06 -1.88
N VAL A 32 24.18 -12.81 -2.36
CA VAL A 32 24.18 -11.59 -1.55
C VAL A 32 22.90 -10.81 -1.84
N LYS A 33 21.95 -10.82 -0.89
CA LYS A 33 20.70 -10.05 -0.99
C LYS A 33 20.92 -8.59 -0.57
N PRO A 34 20.17 -7.65 -1.18
CA PRO A 34 20.23 -6.25 -0.78
C PRO A 34 19.71 -6.05 0.64
N ASP A 35 20.35 -5.16 1.39
CA ASP A 35 19.84 -4.69 2.68
C ASP A 35 18.67 -3.72 2.45
N LEU A 36 17.47 -4.12 2.88
CA LEU A 36 16.25 -3.34 2.70
C LEU A 36 15.94 -2.53 3.96
N PRO A 37 15.57 -1.24 3.82
CA PRO A 37 15.17 -0.46 4.98
C PRO A 37 13.91 -1.06 5.64
N PRO A 38 13.71 -0.88 6.95
CA PRO A 38 12.57 -1.44 7.68
C PRO A 38 11.18 -0.98 7.19
N ARG A 39 11.13 0.13 6.44
CA ARG A 39 9.89 0.68 5.84
C ARG A 39 9.77 0.39 4.34
N SER A 40 10.49 -0.62 3.87
CA SER A 40 10.37 -1.11 2.50
C SER A 40 8.96 -1.64 2.24
N ARG A 41 8.50 -1.47 1.00
CA ARG A 41 7.16 -1.91 0.56
C ARG A 41 7.34 -3.18 -0.28
N GLY A 42 7.28 -4.33 0.38
CA GLY A 42 7.28 -5.63 -0.29
C GLY A 42 5.86 -6.07 -0.61
N VAL A 43 5.51 -7.29 -0.20
CA VAL A 43 4.16 -7.83 -0.29
C VAL A 43 3.28 -7.30 0.85
N ILE A 44 1.97 -7.26 0.61
CA ILE A 44 0.99 -6.87 1.63
C ILE A 44 0.58 -8.13 2.40
N ALA A 45 0.75 -8.13 3.72
CA ALA A 45 0.27 -9.18 4.61
C ALA A 45 -1.11 -8.82 5.19
N LEU A 46 -1.95 -9.82 5.43
CA LEU A 46 -3.29 -9.67 6.02
C LEU A 46 -3.37 -10.41 7.36
N VAL A 47 -3.70 -9.68 8.43
CA VAL A 47 -4.16 -10.26 9.70
C VAL A 47 -5.67 -10.38 9.63
N GLU A 48 -6.18 -11.57 9.32
CA GLU A 48 -7.61 -11.82 9.09
C GLU A 48 -8.46 -11.42 10.30
N GLU A 49 -7.97 -11.69 11.51
CA GLU A 49 -8.68 -11.46 12.78
C GLU A 49 -8.97 -9.97 13.03
N ASN A 50 -8.12 -9.09 12.47
CA ASN A 50 -8.25 -7.64 12.59
C ASN A 50 -9.18 -7.05 11.53
N CYS A 51 -9.44 -7.76 10.43
CA CYS A 51 -10.26 -7.24 9.34
C CYS A 51 -11.76 -7.27 9.69
N THR A 52 -12.39 -6.09 9.75
CA THR A 52 -13.82 -5.94 10.06
C THR A 52 -14.73 -5.82 8.83
N SER A 53 -14.18 -6.02 7.63
CA SER A 53 -14.91 -5.84 6.35
C SER A 53 -15.53 -4.44 6.21
N CYS A 54 -14.84 -3.40 6.66
CA CYS A 54 -15.31 -2.00 6.59
C CYS A 54 -15.30 -1.40 5.17
N MET A 55 -14.63 -2.06 4.22
CA MET A 55 -14.48 -1.66 2.81
C MET A 55 -13.72 -0.34 2.57
N LEU A 56 -13.03 0.22 3.57
CA LEU A 56 -12.25 1.45 3.38
C LEU A 56 -11.06 1.23 2.44
N CYS A 57 -10.29 0.16 2.66
CA CYS A 57 -9.11 -0.16 1.84
C CYS A 57 -9.47 -0.38 0.37
N ALA A 58 -10.57 -1.08 0.08
CA ALA A 58 -11.04 -1.30 -1.28
C ALA A 58 -11.52 -0.01 -1.96
N ARG A 59 -12.20 0.88 -1.22
CA ARG A 59 -12.71 2.16 -1.74
C ARG A 59 -11.59 3.15 -2.05
N GLU A 60 -10.57 3.18 -1.21
CA GLU A 60 -9.46 4.15 -1.33
C GLU A 60 -8.33 3.65 -2.24
N CYS A 61 -8.37 2.37 -2.64
CA CYS A 61 -7.39 1.83 -3.58
C CYS A 61 -7.49 2.55 -4.94
N PRO A 62 -6.42 3.20 -5.43
CA PRO A 62 -6.46 3.95 -6.69
C PRO A 62 -6.69 3.05 -7.92
N ASP A 63 -6.23 1.79 -7.85
CA ASP A 63 -6.34 0.79 -8.94
C ASP A 63 -7.54 -0.16 -8.78
N TRP A 64 -8.26 -0.07 -7.65
CA TRP A 64 -9.43 -0.91 -7.35
C TRP A 64 -9.08 -2.42 -7.38
N CYS A 65 -7.86 -2.77 -6.96
CA CYS A 65 -7.32 -4.12 -7.04
C CYS A 65 -7.69 -5.04 -5.85
N ILE A 66 -8.57 -4.60 -4.95
CA ILE A 66 -8.94 -5.32 -3.73
C ILE A 66 -10.39 -5.80 -3.82
N TYR A 67 -10.59 -7.11 -3.65
CA TYR A 67 -11.90 -7.75 -3.64
C TYR A 67 -12.25 -8.20 -2.22
N ILE A 68 -13.44 -7.82 -1.73
CA ILE A 68 -13.88 -8.15 -0.38
C ILE A 68 -15.33 -8.61 -0.43
N ASP A 69 -15.59 -9.81 0.08
CA ASP A 69 -16.94 -10.34 0.33
C ASP A 69 -17.14 -10.54 1.83
N SER A 70 -18.33 -10.23 2.34
CA SER A 70 -18.67 -10.40 3.75
C SER A 70 -20.16 -10.69 3.94
N HIS A 71 -20.49 -11.41 5.01
CA HIS A 71 -21.86 -11.63 5.46
C HIS A 71 -22.08 -11.08 6.87
N LYS A 72 -23.35 -10.95 7.24
CA LYS A 72 -23.73 -10.43 8.56
C LYS A 72 -24.15 -11.58 9.45
N GLU A 73 -23.49 -11.70 10.58
CA GLU A 73 -23.86 -12.61 11.66
C GLU A 73 -24.53 -11.83 12.79
N THR A 74 -25.61 -12.38 13.34
CA THR A 74 -26.31 -11.78 14.49
C THR A 74 -25.82 -12.45 15.76
N LEU A 75 -25.12 -11.69 16.60
CA LEU A 75 -24.68 -12.16 17.90
C LEU A 75 -25.83 -12.09 18.91
N PRO A 76 -26.05 -13.15 19.71
CA PRO A 76 -27.05 -13.14 20.77
C PRO A 76 -26.72 -12.02 21.75
N ALA A 77 -27.73 -11.25 22.12
CA ALA A 77 -27.55 -10.21 23.12
C ALA A 77 -27.41 -10.84 24.51
N PRO A 78 -26.58 -10.27 25.41
CA PRO A 78 -26.71 -10.52 26.85
C PRO A 78 -28.14 -10.19 27.31
N GLU A 79 -28.63 -10.84 28.38
CA GLU A 79 -30.01 -10.62 28.89
C GLU A 79 -30.36 -9.13 28.95
N GLY A 80 -31.44 -8.75 28.24
CA GLY A 80 -31.93 -7.38 28.16
C GLY A 80 -31.30 -6.49 27.08
N GLY A 81 -30.34 -6.99 26.30
CA GLY A 81 -29.69 -6.25 25.22
C GLY A 81 -30.38 -6.40 23.85
N ARG A 82 -30.09 -5.46 22.93
CA ARG A 82 -30.50 -5.54 21.53
C ARG A 82 -29.51 -6.42 20.74
N PRO A 83 -29.97 -7.33 19.86
CA PRO A 83 -29.08 -8.16 19.04
C PRO A 83 -28.13 -7.27 18.23
N ARG A 84 -26.86 -7.66 18.19
CA ARG A 84 -25.80 -6.92 17.50
C ARG A 84 -25.47 -7.67 16.21
N GLN A 85 -25.34 -6.94 15.11
CA GLN A 85 -24.86 -7.49 13.85
C GLN A 85 -23.35 -7.26 13.75
N ARG A 86 -22.60 -8.30 13.40
CA ARG A 86 -21.17 -8.24 13.08
C ARG A 86 -20.98 -8.68 11.63
N ASN A 87 -20.14 -7.95 10.90
CA ASN A 87 -19.70 -8.40 9.58
C ASN A 87 -18.58 -9.44 9.76
N VAL A 88 -18.71 -10.57 9.08
CA VAL A 88 -17.70 -11.64 9.03
C VAL A 88 -17.12 -11.65 7.62
N LEU A 89 -15.78 -11.70 7.54
CA LEU A 89 -15.05 -11.68 6.28
C LEU A 89 -15.13 -13.05 5.59
N ASP A 90 -15.72 -13.09 4.40
CA ASP A 90 -15.82 -14.32 3.60
C ASP A 90 -14.62 -14.46 2.67
N ARG A 91 -14.30 -13.37 1.96
CA ARG A 91 -13.22 -13.33 0.98
C ARG A 91 -12.49 -12.00 1.11
N PHE A 92 -11.17 -12.06 1.01
CA PHE A 92 -10.33 -10.91 0.82
C PHE A 92 -9.26 -11.31 -0.20
N ALA A 93 -9.17 -10.58 -1.31
CA ALA A 93 -8.16 -10.85 -2.32
C ALA A 93 -7.53 -9.55 -2.81
N ILE A 94 -6.23 -9.60 -3.10
CA ILE A 94 -5.50 -8.51 -3.74
C ILE A 94 -4.97 -9.01 -5.07
N ASP A 95 -5.26 -8.28 -6.15
CA ASP A 95 -4.67 -8.52 -7.46
C ASP A 95 -3.35 -7.74 -7.60
N PHE A 96 -2.23 -8.44 -7.43
CA PHE A 96 -0.91 -7.85 -7.57
C PHE A 96 -0.49 -7.59 -9.03
N SER A 97 -1.27 -8.05 -10.01
CA SER A 97 -1.08 -7.63 -11.40
C SER A 97 -1.57 -6.20 -11.66
N LEU A 98 -2.42 -5.66 -10.77
CA LEU A 98 -2.98 -4.31 -10.84
C LEU A 98 -2.41 -3.36 -9.78
N CYS A 99 -2.04 -3.89 -8.61
CA CYS A 99 -1.55 -3.09 -7.48
C CYS A 99 -0.29 -2.27 -7.83
N MET A 100 -0.33 -0.95 -7.61
CA MET A 100 0.86 -0.09 -7.75
C MET A 100 1.72 0.08 -6.49
N TYR A 101 1.45 -0.68 -5.42
CA TYR A 101 2.20 -0.63 -4.14
C TYR A 101 2.22 0.76 -3.48
N CYS A 102 1.12 1.50 -3.58
CA CYS A 102 0.99 2.85 -3.02
C CYS A 102 0.92 2.88 -1.48
N GLY A 103 0.43 1.82 -0.84
CA GLY A 103 0.30 1.68 0.61
C GLY A 103 -0.93 2.35 1.23
N ILE A 104 -1.80 2.95 0.42
CA ILE A 104 -2.97 3.68 0.93
C ILE A 104 -3.93 2.74 1.68
N CYS A 105 -4.08 1.50 1.23
CA CYS A 105 -4.89 0.49 1.90
C CYS A 105 -4.44 0.16 3.33
N ILE A 106 -3.14 0.29 3.61
CA ILE A 106 -2.55 0.06 4.93
C ILE A 106 -2.84 1.26 5.83
N GLU A 107 -2.53 2.48 5.35
CA GLU A 107 -2.73 3.72 6.12
C GLU A 107 -4.21 4.02 6.42
N VAL A 108 -5.11 3.65 5.50
CA VAL A 108 -6.55 3.89 5.68
C VAL A 108 -7.23 2.82 6.54
N CYS A 109 -6.54 1.70 6.83
CA CYS A 109 -7.12 0.62 7.61
C CYS A 109 -7.25 1.05 9.07
N PRO A 110 -8.47 1.22 9.61
CA PRO A 110 -8.64 1.73 10.98
C PRO A 110 -8.44 0.66 12.06
N PHE A 111 -8.16 -0.58 11.66
CA PHE A 111 -8.00 -1.74 12.53
C PHE A 111 -6.64 -2.43 12.38
N ASP A 112 -5.70 -1.82 11.63
CA ASP A 112 -4.38 -2.38 11.37
C ASP A 112 -4.44 -3.86 10.96
N ALA A 113 -5.24 -4.14 9.92
CA ALA A 113 -5.39 -5.49 9.36
C ALA A 113 -4.38 -5.78 8.23
N LEU A 114 -3.82 -4.73 7.62
CA LEU A 114 -2.89 -4.85 6.50
C LEU A 114 -1.53 -4.28 6.89
N PHE A 115 -0.46 -4.97 6.51
CA PHE A 115 0.91 -4.55 6.81
C PHE A 115 1.84 -4.76 5.62
N TRP A 116 2.95 -4.02 5.62
CA TRP A 116 4.07 -4.30 4.72
C TRP A 116 4.92 -5.43 5.28
N ALA A 117 5.04 -6.50 4.50
CA ALA A 117 6.01 -7.54 4.71
C ALA A 117 7.23 -7.31 3.79
N PRO A 118 8.46 -7.63 4.22
CA PRO A 118 9.69 -7.32 3.49
C PRO A 118 9.89 -8.21 2.25
N GLU A 119 9.09 -9.26 2.06
CA GLU A 119 9.19 -10.16 0.92
C GLU A 119 8.90 -9.42 -0.39
N PHE A 120 9.84 -9.49 -1.32
CA PHE A 120 9.73 -8.94 -2.67
C PHE A 120 9.87 -10.01 -3.76
N GLU A 121 10.26 -11.23 -3.39
CA GLU A 121 10.56 -12.34 -4.30
C GLU A 121 9.36 -13.31 -4.39
N TYR A 122 8.27 -12.88 -5.04
CA TYR A 122 7.06 -13.70 -5.23
C TYR A 122 6.58 -13.66 -6.70
N ALA A 123 7.52 -13.57 -7.63
CA ALA A 123 7.22 -13.59 -9.06
C ALA A 123 6.54 -14.91 -9.46
N GLU A 124 5.55 -14.81 -10.34
CA GLU A 124 4.75 -15.94 -10.83
C GLU A 124 4.84 -16.04 -12.35
N GLY A 125 4.69 -17.27 -12.87
CA GLY A 125 4.70 -17.53 -14.32
C GLY A 125 3.35 -17.27 -15.02
N ASP A 126 2.24 -17.37 -14.29
CA ASP A 126 0.89 -17.02 -14.78
C ASP A 126 0.37 -15.81 -13.99
N ILE A 127 -0.18 -14.83 -14.72
CA ILE A 127 -0.83 -13.65 -14.14
C ILE A 127 -1.93 -14.01 -13.13
N ARG A 128 -2.63 -15.13 -13.34
CA ARG A 128 -3.70 -15.57 -12.44
C ARG A 128 -3.20 -15.90 -11.03
N ASN A 129 -1.93 -16.28 -10.90
CA ASN A 129 -1.33 -16.58 -9.61
C ASN A 129 -0.99 -15.31 -8.81
N LEU A 130 -1.02 -14.12 -9.44
CA LEU A 130 -0.85 -12.82 -8.75
C LEU A 130 -2.12 -12.35 -8.05
N LEU A 131 -3.24 -13.06 -8.19
CA LEU A 131 -4.43 -12.86 -7.37
C LEU A 131 -4.24 -13.62 -6.05
N HIS A 132 -3.83 -12.90 -5.01
CA HIS A 132 -3.59 -13.51 -3.70
C HIS A 132 -4.86 -13.41 -2.85
N GLU A 133 -5.43 -14.55 -2.51
CA GLU A 133 -6.54 -14.68 -1.56
C GLU A 133 -6.04 -14.55 -0.11
N LYS A 134 -6.98 -14.40 0.83
CA LYS A 134 -6.72 -14.12 2.25
C LYS A 134 -5.71 -15.06 2.90
N ASP A 135 -5.77 -16.35 2.56
CA ASP A 135 -4.90 -17.38 3.13
C ASP A 135 -3.44 -17.11 2.73
N ARG A 136 -3.20 -16.84 1.44
CA ARG A 136 -1.86 -16.52 0.93
C ARG A 136 -1.33 -15.21 1.52
N LEU A 137 -2.19 -14.20 1.66
CA LEU A 137 -1.84 -12.93 2.31
C LEU A 137 -1.49 -13.11 3.81
N GLY A 138 -2.09 -14.11 4.47
CA GLY A 138 -1.83 -14.44 5.87
C GLY A 138 -0.45 -15.07 6.11
N GLU A 139 0.12 -15.76 5.13
CA GLU A 139 1.43 -16.42 5.24
C GLU A 139 2.55 -15.41 5.56
N TRP A 140 2.45 -14.20 5.02
CA TRP A 140 3.43 -13.12 5.20
C TRP A 140 3.26 -12.32 6.50
N VAL A 141 2.28 -12.62 7.34
CA VAL A 141 2.13 -11.94 8.64
C VAL A 141 3.36 -12.18 9.53
N SER A 142 3.96 -13.37 9.41
CA SER A 142 5.12 -13.77 10.21
C SER A 142 6.40 -12.97 9.93
N SER A 143 6.51 -12.37 8.75
CA SER A 143 7.67 -11.58 8.32
C SER A 143 7.50 -10.08 8.54
N VAL A 144 6.33 -9.62 8.97
CA VAL A 144 6.06 -8.21 9.26
C VAL A 144 7.00 -7.72 10.38
N PRO A 145 7.81 -6.68 10.14
CA PRO A 145 8.71 -6.15 11.16
C PRO A 145 7.91 -5.48 12.29
N ALA A 146 8.39 -5.63 13.51
CA ALA A 146 7.80 -4.96 14.66
C ALA A 146 7.82 -3.43 14.47
N PRO A 147 6.78 -2.71 14.93
CA PRO A 147 6.73 -1.27 14.82
C PRO A 147 7.94 -0.63 15.51
N PRO A 148 8.51 0.44 14.94
CA PRO A 148 9.64 1.13 15.54
C PRO A 148 9.26 1.65 16.92
N ARG A 149 10.22 1.65 17.85
CA ARG A 149 10.00 2.22 19.18
C ARG A 149 9.56 3.68 19.05
N HIS A 150 8.55 4.05 19.83
CA HIS A 150 8.14 5.44 19.96
C HIS A 150 9.36 6.30 20.35
N GLU A 151 9.42 7.51 19.81
CA GLU A 151 10.48 8.46 20.15
C GLU A 151 10.52 8.68 21.68
N ALA A 152 11.69 8.99 22.24
CA ALA A 152 11.88 9.06 23.68
C ALA A 152 10.91 10.02 24.41
N ASN A 153 10.39 11.03 23.70
CA ASN A 153 9.44 12.02 24.23
C ASN A 153 8.02 11.87 23.67
N ALA A 154 7.74 10.84 22.89
CA ALA A 154 6.39 10.60 22.37
C ALA A 154 5.45 10.23 23.53
N GLU A 155 4.24 10.79 23.52
CA GLU A 155 3.21 10.41 24.48
C GLU A 155 2.97 8.89 24.36
N PRO A 156 3.01 8.14 25.48
CA PRO A 156 2.86 6.69 25.42
C PRO A 156 1.50 6.33 24.80
N PRO A 157 1.43 5.24 24.01
CA PRO A 157 0.19 4.81 23.38
C PRO A 157 -0.94 4.72 24.40
N LYS A 158 -2.10 5.25 24.04
CA LYS A 158 -3.30 5.25 24.89
C LYS A 158 -3.69 3.83 25.33
N GLU A 159 -3.33 2.83 24.55
CA GLU A 159 -3.54 1.42 24.84
C GLU A 159 -2.62 0.90 25.96
N VAL A 160 -1.36 1.36 26.00
CA VAL A 160 -0.40 1.01 27.05
C VAL A 160 -0.75 1.74 28.34
N THR A 161 -1.22 2.98 28.26
CA THR A 161 -1.70 3.71 29.44
C THR A 161 -3.05 3.19 29.95
N ALA A 162 -3.95 2.77 29.06
CA ALA A 162 -5.21 2.12 29.41
C ALA A 162 -4.99 0.74 30.03
N SER A 163 -4.07 -0.06 29.49
CA SER A 163 -3.74 -1.40 30.04
C SER A 163 -3.04 -1.33 31.40
N LYS A 164 -2.31 -0.23 31.67
CA LYS A 164 -1.71 0.04 32.99
C LYS A 164 -2.71 0.61 34.00
N ARG A 165 -3.93 0.96 33.59
CA ARG A 165 -4.95 1.46 34.50
C ARG A 165 -5.57 0.27 35.25
N PRO A 166 -5.56 0.26 36.59
CA PRO A 166 -6.18 -0.83 37.34
C PRO A 166 -7.67 -0.92 36.97
N ALA A 167 -8.14 -2.14 36.75
CA ALA A 167 -9.55 -2.41 36.47
C ALA A 167 -10.40 -1.78 37.58
N ARG A 168 -11.32 -0.87 37.20
CA ARG A 168 -12.30 -0.36 38.14
C ARG A 168 -13.25 -1.51 38.47
N GLY A 169 -13.14 -2.03 39.69
CA GLY A 169 -13.92 -3.17 40.17
C GLY A 169 -15.43 -2.94 40.09
N PRO A 170 -16.24 -4.02 40.14
CA PRO A 170 -17.68 -3.90 40.07
C PRO A 170 -18.22 -3.40 41.42
N GLY A 171 -19.06 -2.37 41.38
CA GLY A 171 -19.86 -1.94 42.52
C GLY A 171 -19.40 -0.66 43.20
N GLY A 172 -20.11 0.43 42.90
CA GLY A 172 -20.07 1.69 43.63
C GLY A 172 -21.29 2.49 43.24
N ALA A 173 -22.39 2.25 43.97
CA ALA A 173 -23.66 2.93 43.84
C ALA A 173 -23.52 4.47 43.93
N GLY A 174 -24.50 5.15 43.36
CA GLY A 174 -24.56 6.58 43.08
C GLY A 174 -23.84 7.53 44.06
N ALA A 175 -22.97 8.36 43.49
CA ALA A 175 -22.77 9.72 44.00
C ALA A 175 -23.58 10.65 43.09
N ALA A 176 -24.64 11.22 43.65
CA ALA A 176 -25.44 12.24 43.01
C ALA A 176 -24.54 13.43 42.57
N LYS A 177 -24.76 13.93 41.36
CA LYS A 177 -24.26 15.25 40.95
C LYS A 177 -24.83 16.30 41.91
N PRO A 178 -24.02 17.19 42.50
CA PRO A 178 -24.58 18.40 43.08
C PRO A 178 -25.17 19.24 41.94
N ALA A 179 -26.39 19.73 42.16
CA ALA A 179 -27.05 20.68 41.26
C ALA A 179 -26.22 21.98 41.19
N PRO A 180 -26.25 22.70 40.06
CA PRO A 180 -25.57 23.99 39.96
C PRO A 180 -26.38 25.04 40.73
N ASP A 181 -25.77 25.67 41.73
CA ASP A 181 -26.31 26.87 42.37
C ASP A 181 -26.17 28.06 41.41
N ASP A 182 -27.31 28.70 41.13
CA ASP A 182 -27.42 29.99 40.45
C ASP A 182 -26.84 31.11 41.32
N ALA A 183 -25.67 31.64 40.94
CA ALA A 183 -25.26 33.05 41.06
C ALA A 183 -23.74 33.20 40.86
N ALA A 184 -23.31 33.40 39.61
CA ALA A 184 -22.04 34.05 39.33
C ALA A 184 -22.14 34.82 38.01
N GLU A 185 -22.18 36.13 38.14
CA GLU A 185 -22.15 37.15 37.09
C GLU A 185 -21.13 36.82 35.99
N ALA A 186 -21.59 36.73 34.74
CA ALA A 186 -20.75 36.48 33.58
C ALA A 186 -19.88 37.71 33.26
N LYS A 187 -18.60 37.67 33.63
CA LYS A 187 -17.61 38.61 33.07
C LYS A 187 -17.43 38.32 31.56
N PRO A 188 -17.55 39.31 30.67
CA PRO A 188 -17.32 39.09 29.25
C PRO A 188 -15.86 38.71 29.02
N ARG A 189 -15.65 37.61 28.29
CA ARG A 189 -14.33 37.21 27.78
C ARG A 189 -13.84 38.29 26.80
N PRO A 190 -12.60 38.77 26.89
CA PRO A 190 -12.08 39.70 25.89
C PRO A 190 -12.11 39.01 24.51
N ALA A 191 -12.60 39.73 23.50
CA ALA A 191 -12.60 39.27 22.12
C ALA A 191 -11.15 38.94 21.72
N ARG A 192 -10.91 37.70 21.29
CA ARG A 192 -9.63 37.32 20.67
C ARG A 192 -9.52 38.05 19.34
N ASP A 193 -8.50 38.89 19.19
CA ASP A 193 -8.18 39.54 17.93
C ASP A 193 -7.80 38.50 16.88
N VAL A 194 -8.69 38.28 15.91
CA VAL A 194 -8.56 37.28 14.85
C VAL A 194 -7.50 37.70 13.82
N ARG A 195 -7.02 38.95 13.82
CA ARG A 195 -5.91 39.39 12.95
C ARG A 195 -4.54 38.85 13.36
N ALA A 196 -4.40 38.27 14.56
CA ALA A 196 -3.17 37.65 15.02
C ALA A 196 -3.03 36.16 14.64
N ILE A 197 -4.02 35.57 13.96
CA ILE A 197 -3.96 34.16 13.51
C ILE A 197 -3.26 34.10 12.16
N ARG A 198 -2.00 33.64 12.16
CA ARG A 198 -1.24 33.40 10.93
C ARG A 198 -1.71 32.06 10.31
N PRO A 199 -2.06 32.01 9.01
CA PRO A 199 -2.44 30.74 8.37
C PRO A 199 -1.23 29.80 8.30
N PRO A 200 -1.43 28.48 8.49
CA PRO A 200 -0.34 27.51 8.38
C PRO A 200 0.09 27.43 6.91
N GLY A 201 1.38 27.62 6.63
CA GLY A 201 1.95 27.43 5.29
C GLY A 201 2.98 28.44 4.80
N ARG A 202 3.39 29.45 5.59
CA ARG A 202 4.45 30.39 5.17
C ARG A 202 5.71 30.24 6.03
N LEU A 203 6.75 29.61 5.48
CA LEU A 203 8.10 29.64 6.07
C LEU A 203 8.61 31.09 6.14
N PRO A 204 9.46 31.44 7.12
CA PRO A 204 10.07 32.76 7.21
C PRO A 204 11.04 33.00 6.04
N ASP A 205 11.00 34.21 5.52
CA ASP A 205 11.86 34.72 4.45
C ASP A 205 13.29 34.87 5.00
N GLN A 206 14.20 34.00 4.55
CA GLN A 206 15.64 34.20 4.71
C GLN A 206 16.17 34.73 3.37
N GLY A 207 16.29 36.05 3.28
CA GLY A 207 17.02 36.69 2.20
C GLY A 207 18.53 36.51 2.39
N ALA A 208 19.18 35.82 1.45
CA ALA A 208 20.46 36.23 0.84
C ALA A 208 20.96 35.16 -0.16
N GLY A 209 20.89 35.50 -1.45
CA GLY A 209 21.88 35.10 -2.46
C GLY A 209 21.83 33.68 -3.03
N GLU A 210 20.86 33.39 -3.91
CA GLU A 210 21.09 32.42 -4.99
C GLU A 210 20.32 32.86 -6.24
N GLU A 211 21.03 32.97 -7.36
CA GLU A 211 20.47 33.33 -8.67
C GLU A 211 19.44 32.25 -9.10
N PRO A 212 18.27 32.62 -9.66
CA PRO A 212 17.25 31.62 -9.99
C PRO A 212 17.76 30.73 -11.12
N ARG A 213 17.86 29.42 -10.86
CA ARG A 213 18.08 28.44 -11.93
C ARG A 213 16.93 28.56 -12.94
N PRO A 214 17.21 28.68 -14.25
CA PRO A 214 16.16 28.83 -15.25
C PRO A 214 15.24 27.60 -15.23
N ALA A 215 13.93 27.85 -15.34
CA ALA A 215 12.93 26.82 -15.45
C ALA A 215 13.29 25.87 -16.61
N ARG A 216 13.33 24.56 -16.34
CA ARG A 216 13.45 23.56 -17.39
C ARG A 216 12.21 23.64 -18.26
N ASP A 217 12.40 23.93 -19.55
CA ASP A 217 11.34 23.89 -20.55
C ASP A 217 10.88 22.44 -20.76
N VAL A 218 9.80 22.07 -20.08
CA VAL A 218 9.17 20.75 -20.13
C VAL A 218 8.65 20.41 -21.53
N ARG A 219 8.53 21.39 -22.44
CA ARG A 219 8.15 21.18 -23.85
C ARG A 219 9.27 20.54 -24.69
N SER A 220 10.48 20.45 -24.16
CA SER A 220 11.62 19.73 -24.78
C SER A 220 11.64 18.23 -24.45
N ILE A 221 10.76 17.73 -23.58
CA ILE A 221 10.62 16.30 -23.31
C ILE A 221 9.86 15.70 -24.49
N ARG A 222 10.59 14.96 -25.34
CA ARG A 222 10.02 14.18 -26.44
C ARG A 222 8.94 13.25 -25.86
N PRO A 223 7.69 13.27 -26.36
CA PRO A 223 6.67 12.34 -25.90
C PRO A 223 7.15 10.91 -26.17
N PRO A 224 6.87 9.94 -25.28
CA PRO A 224 7.17 8.54 -25.56
C PRO A 224 6.47 8.17 -26.87
N GLY A 225 7.25 7.65 -27.82
CA GLY A 225 6.77 7.29 -29.14
C GLY A 225 5.54 6.38 -29.02
N ARG A 226 4.52 6.68 -29.82
CA ARG A 226 3.33 5.84 -30.00
C ARG A 226 3.81 4.43 -30.35
N LEU A 227 3.50 3.46 -29.49
CA LEU A 227 3.70 2.04 -29.81
C LEU A 227 2.88 1.74 -31.08
N PRO A 228 3.43 1.05 -32.09
CA PRO A 228 2.67 0.73 -33.30
C PRO A 228 1.43 -0.11 -32.94
N ASP A 229 0.30 0.24 -33.54
CA ASP A 229 -0.96 -0.48 -33.39
C ASP A 229 -0.78 -1.93 -33.85
N ARG A 230 -0.85 -2.89 -32.91
CA ARG A 230 -0.92 -4.32 -33.23
C ARG A 230 -2.31 -4.62 -33.79
N THR A 231 -2.37 -4.97 -35.08
CA THR A 231 -3.56 -5.57 -35.66
C THR A 231 -3.79 -6.96 -35.04
N PRO A 232 -5.02 -7.32 -34.62
CA PRO A 232 -5.30 -8.67 -34.14
C PRO A 232 -5.22 -9.65 -35.30
N GLY A 233 -4.23 -10.56 -35.30
CA GLY A 233 -4.24 -11.70 -36.22
C GLY A 233 -2.92 -12.27 -36.73
N GLU A 234 -1.74 -11.81 -36.30
CA GLU A 234 -0.48 -12.34 -36.84
C GLU A 234 0.29 -13.16 -35.79
N GLU A 235 0.10 -14.48 -35.84
CA GLU A 235 0.98 -15.47 -35.21
C GLU A 235 2.33 -15.46 -35.93
N THR A 236 3.40 -15.10 -35.22
CA THR A 236 4.76 -15.35 -35.69
C THR A 236 5.36 -16.51 -34.90
N SER A 237 5.55 -17.64 -35.58
CA SER A 237 6.33 -18.78 -35.08
C SER A 237 7.77 -18.37 -34.73
N PRO A 238 8.40 -19.00 -33.73
CA PRO A 238 9.78 -18.69 -33.38
C PRO A 238 10.76 -19.26 -34.43
N PRO A 239 11.86 -18.59 -34.75
CA PRO A 239 12.92 -19.17 -35.58
C PRO A 239 13.68 -20.23 -34.80
N GLY A 240 13.83 -21.40 -35.40
CA GLY A 240 14.67 -22.50 -34.90
C GLY A 240 16.14 -22.34 -35.30
N GLY A 241 16.99 -23.07 -34.56
CA GLY A 241 18.40 -23.35 -34.82
C GLY A 241 19.32 -22.74 -33.76
N GLU A 242 20.22 -23.40 -33.03
CA GLU A 242 20.70 -24.79 -32.93
C GLU A 242 21.62 -24.84 -31.68
N ASP A 243 21.82 -26.04 -31.12
CA ASP A 243 22.84 -26.42 -30.11
C ASP A 243 22.71 -25.95 -28.64
N ALA A 244 22.06 -26.78 -27.82
CA ALA A 244 22.32 -26.90 -26.39
C ALA A 244 22.48 -28.39 -25.99
N PRO A 245 23.53 -28.77 -25.25
CA PRO A 245 23.76 -30.17 -24.89
C PRO A 245 22.76 -30.67 -23.84
N ALA A 246 22.36 -31.93 -24.01
CA ALA A 246 21.39 -32.62 -23.18
C ALA A 246 21.85 -32.77 -21.71
N MET A 247 20.98 -32.38 -20.78
CA MET A 247 21.08 -32.74 -19.36
C MET A 247 20.23 -34.00 -19.10
N PRO A 248 20.68 -34.93 -18.24
CA PRO A 248 20.01 -36.21 -18.03
C PRO A 248 18.69 -36.06 -17.26
N GLU A 249 17.66 -36.78 -17.72
CA GLU A 249 16.37 -36.99 -17.05
C GLU A 249 16.57 -37.56 -15.64
N ALA A 250 16.12 -36.80 -14.63
CA ALA A 250 15.90 -37.32 -13.29
C ALA A 250 14.40 -37.54 -13.10
N SER A 251 14.00 -38.81 -13.19
CA SER A 251 12.65 -39.29 -12.89
C SER A 251 12.26 -38.98 -11.44
N GLN A 252 11.22 -38.16 -11.25
CA GLN A 252 10.47 -38.10 -10.00
C GLN A 252 8.98 -38.06 -10.33
N GLU A 253 8.26 -39.12 -9.93
CA GLU A 253 6.79 -39.18 -9.93
C GLU A 253 6.20 -38.04 -9.07
N PRO A 254 5.10 -37.39 -9.50
CA PRO A 254 4.45 -36.37 -8.69
C PRO A 254 3.58 -37.02 -7.58
N PRO A 255 3.61 -36.51 -6.33
CA PRO A 255 2.68 -36.97 -5.31
C PRO A 255 1.25 -36.51 -5.60
N ALA A 256 0.29 -37.33 -5.19
CA ALA A 256 -1.15 -37.20 -5.43
C ALA A 256 -1.70 -35.81 -5.02
N GLY A 257 -2.30 -35.11 -5.97
CA GLY A 257 -2.92 -33.80 -5.75
C GLY A 257 -4.23 -33.86 -4.95
N PRO A 258 -4.60 -32.77 -4.25
CA PRO A 258 -5.86 -32.67 -3.51
C PRO A 258 -7.10 -32.66 -4.45
N PRO A 259 -8.29 -33.01 -3.94
CA PRO A 259 -9.48 -33.19 -4.77
C PRO A 259 -9.90 -31.89 -5.45
N ARG A 260 -10.21 -32.00 -6.76
CA ARG A 260 -10.59 -30.91 -7.66
C ARG A 260 -11.74 -30.07 -7.08
N SER A 261 -11.40 -28.90 -6.54
CA SER A 261 -12.36 -27.82 -6.33
C SER A 261 -12.64 -27.10 -7.67
N ARG A 262 -13.84 -26.53 -7.76
CA ARG A 262 -14.56 -26.09 -8.97
C ARG A 262 -13.71 -25.36 -10.03
N ALA A 263 -14.05 -25.60 -11.29
CA ALA A 263 -13.50 -24.94 -12.47
C ALA A 263 -13.37 -23.40 -12.32
N PRO A 264 -12.30 -22.79 -12.85
CA PRO A 264 -12.11 -21.35 -12.79
C PRO A 264 -13.26 -20.63 -13.52
N ARG A 265 -13.96 -19.73 -12.81
CA ARG A 265 -15.02 -18.91 -13.41
C ARG A 265 -14.40 -17.89 -14.35
N ASP A 266 -14.95 -17.80 -15.56
CA ASP A 266 -14.58 -16.88 -16.61
C ASP A 266 -14.66 -15.42 -16.12
N VAL A 267 -13.51 -14.75 -16.08
CA VAL A 267 -13.32 -13.36 -15.65
C VAL A 267 -14.15 -12.38 -16.51
N ARG A 268 -14.56 -12.79 -17.72
CA ARG A 268 -15.43 -11.99 -18.60
C ARG A 268 -16.88 -11.84 -18.07
N SER A 269 -17.26 -12.59 -17.05
CA SER A 269 -18.58 -12.49 -16.40
C SER A 269 -18.65 -11.43 -15.29
N ILE A 270 -17.53 -10.82 -14.92
CA ILE A 270 -17.47 -9.77 -13.89
C ILE A 270 -17.92 -8.45 -14.51
N ARG A 271 -19.20 -8.13 -14.29
CA ARG A 271 -19.79 -6.84 -14.69
C ARG A 271 -19.14 -5.72 -13.87
N PRO A 272 -18.59 -4.65 -14.48
CA PRO A 272 -18.04 -3.53 -13.72
C PRO A 272 -19.14 -2.87 -12.87
N PRO A 273 -18.94 -2.69 -11.56
CA PRO A 273 -19.89 -1.96 -10.74
C PRO A 273 -19.77 -0.46 -11.03
N GLY A 274 -20.69 0.11 -11.82
CA GLY A 274 -20.65 1.56 -12.08
C GLY A 274 -21.66 2.19 -13.03
N ARG A 275 -22.51 1.46 -13.76
CA ARG A 275 -23.54 2.10 -14.59
C ARG A 275 -24.88 2.14 -13.86
N LEU A 276 -25.18 3.28 -13.21
CA LEU A 276 -26.56 3.58 -12.84
C LEU A 276 -27.45 3.58 -14.10
N PRO A 277 -28.72 3.11 -14.03
CA PRO A 277 -29.65 3.29 -15.14
C PRO A 277 -29.95 4.78 -15.36
N ASP A 278 -29.92 5.21 -16.61
CA ASP A 278 -30.28 6.57 -17.03
C ASP A 278 -31.72 6.89 -16.58
N ARG A 279 -31.90 8.00 -15.84
CA ARG A 279 -33.23 8.53 -15.53
C ARG A 279 -33.88 9.02 -16.83
N PRO A 280 -35.14 8.65 -17.13
CA PRO A 280 -35.85 9.25 -18.26
C PRO A 280 -36.06 10.74 -18.00
N ASN A 281 -35.64 11.56 -18.97
CA ASN A 281 -35.88 13.00 -19.00
C ASN A 281 -37.39 13.26 -18.95
N GLY A 282 -37.81 14.15 -18.06
CA GLY A 282 -39.19 14.64 -18.01
C GLY A 282 -39.51 15.40 -19.30
N GLU A 283 -40.54 14.94 -20.00
CA GLU A 283 -41.24 15.76 -20.98
C GLU A 283 -42.21 16.67 -20.23
N GLY A 284 -42.02 17.97 -20.42
CA GLY A 284 -42.99 18.97 -20.02
C GLY A 284 -44.21 18.92 -20.93
N SER A 285 -45.38 18.93 -20.30
CA SER A 285 -46.63 19.59 -20.73
C SER A 285 -47.54 19.70 -19.51
#